data_AF-A0A3N2N4J9-F1
#
_entry.id   AF-A0A3N2N4J9-F1
#
_cell.length_a   1.000
_cell.length_b   1.000
_cell.length_c   1.000
_cell.angle_alpha   90.00
_cell.angle_beta   90.00
_cell.angle_gamma   90.00
#
_symmetry.space_group_name_H-M   'P 1'
#
loop_
_entity.id
_entity.type
_entity.pdbx_description
1 polymer ?
#
loop_
_entity_poly.entity_id
_entity_poly.type
_entity_poly.pdbx_seq_one_letter_code
_entity_poly.pdbx_strand_id
1 'polypeptide(L)'
;MNDKEIIVLLQRQLEVSQATIEGLRTALSEMKSTIEDLKKTIRSLEQALKDKGVETARTKKALKNVAALMEKHNERQPLPIEPDPEFTPKAEKTKYDPKSRGNNGARRLEHMECEERVIVVAPQGVDLAGARFLRYQTSIRYRVEPMKIIKEIHKVALYSKDGTIISGKAPVTPLQNSNFDGSFIAFCAQMHYMYSMPMNRIASWLADNDFRIGRGTIGGLLSKATAVFSRL
;
A
#
# COMPACT_ATOMS: atom_id res chain seq x y z
N MET A 1 -50.79 -24.21 -18.46
CA MET A 1 -49.66 -25.10 -18.09
C MET A 1 -50.28 -26.28 -17.38
N ASN A 2 -50.01 -27.50 -17.84
CA ASN A 2 -50.62 -28.71 -17.27
C ASN A 2 -49.88 -29.11 -15.98
N ASP A 3 -50.55 -29.71 -15.00
CA ASP A 3 -49.95 -30.06 -13.69
C ASP A 3 -48.70 -30.92 -13.84
N LYS A 4 -48.67 -31.78 -14.87
CA LYS A 4 -47.49 -32.60 -15.22
C LYS A 4 -46.28 -31.75 -15.64
N GLU A 5 -46.50 -30.66 -16.36
CA GLU A 5 -45.42 -29.75 -16.79
C GLU A 5 -44.87 -28.97 -15.60
N ILE A 6 -45.73 -28.59 -14.66
CA ILE A 6 -45.34 -27.91 -13.42
C ILE A 6 -44.50 -28.84 -12.53
N ILE A 7 -44.90 -30.12 -12.38
CA ILE A 7 -44.14 -31.11 -11.61
C ILE A 7 -42.73 -31.31 -12.19
N VAL A 8 -42.60 -31.46 -13.51
CA VAL A 8 -41.30 -31.62 -14.17
C VAL A 8 -40.43 -30.37 -14.00
N LEU A 9 -41.01 -29.17 -14.09
CA LEU A 9 -40.29 -27.92 -13.86
C LEU A 9 -39.76 -27.85 -12.42
N LEU A 10 -40.59 -28.18 -11.42
CA LEU A 10 -40.21 -28.16 -10.01
C LEU A 10 -39.15 -29.22 -9.69
N GLN A 11 -39.23 -30.41 -10.28
CA GLN A 11 -38.19 -31.44 -10.15
C GLN A 11 -36.85 -30.96 -10.69
N ARG A 12 -36.85 -30.37 -11.90
CA ARG A 12 -35.63 -29.80 -12.49
C ARG A 12 -35.05 -28.67 -11.65
N GLN A 13 -35.91 -27.82 -11.06
CA GLN A 13 -35.47 -26.76 -10.17
C GLN A 13 -34.84 -27.32 -8.88
N LEU A 14 -35.39 -28.41 -8.34
CA LEU A 14 -34.84 -29.10 -7.18
C LEU A 14 -33.48 -29.72 -7.48
N GLU A 15 -33.33 -30.40 -8.62
CA GLU A 15 -32.05 -30.99 -9.06
C GLU A 15 -30.96 -29.92 -9.21
N VAL A 16 -31.29 -28.78 -9.85
CA VAL A 16 -30.35 -27.66 -10.00
C VAL A 16 -29.97 -27.08 -8.63
N SER A 17 -30.94 -26.94 -7.72
CA SER A 17 -30.68 -26.45 -6.37
C SER A 17 -29.76 -27.39 -5.58
N GLN A 18 -29.97 -28.70 -5.68
CA GLN A 18 -29.13 -29.71 -5.04
C GLN A 18 -27.70 -29.70 -5.59
N ALA A 19 -27.53 -29.66 -6.91
CA ALA A 19 -26.21 -29.55 -7.55
C ALA A 19 -25.48 -28.27 -7.11
N THR A 20 -26.21 -27.17 -6.96
CA THR A 20 -25.65 -25.90 -6.46
C THR A 20 -25.19 -26.02 -5.01
N ILE A 21 -25.97 -26.67 -4.15
CA ILE A 21 -25.61 -26.89 -2.74
C ILE A 21 -24.36 -27.78 -2.63
N GLU A 22 -24.25 -28.82 -3.45
CA GLU A 22 -23.08 -29.69 -3.49
C GLU A 22 -21.83 -28.92 -3.94
N GLY A 23 -21.93 -28.10 -4.98
CA GLY A 23 -20.84 -27.22 -5.42
C GLY A 23 -20.41 -26.21 -4.36
N LEU A 24 -21.37 -25.66 -3.59
CA LEU A 24 -21.04 -24.77 -2.47
C LEU A 24 -20.34 -25.52 -1.33
N ARG A 25 -20.73 -26.77 -1.06
CA ARG A 25 -20.10 -27.60 -0.02
C ARG A 25 -18.65 -27.95 -0.36
N THR A 26 -18.36 -28.29 -1.62
CA THR A 26 -16.99 -28.56 -2.06
C THR A 26 -16.12 -27.30 -1.96
N ALA A 27 -16.61 -26.16 -2.44
CA ALA A 27 -15.92 -24.87 -2.33
C ALA A 27 -15.64 -24.49 -0.87
N LEU A 28 -16.59 -24.72 0.05
CA LEU A 28 -16.39 -24.50 1.48
C LEU A 28 -15.32 -25.42 2.07
N SER A 29 -15.24 -26.68 1.64
CA SER A 29 -14.20 -27.62 2.08
C SER A 29 -12.81 -27.16 1.61
N GLU A 30 -12.69 -26.73 0.37
CA GLU A 30 -11.45 -26.21 -0.20
C GLU A 30 -11.02 -24.92 0.51
N MET A 31 -11.95 -23.98 0.74
CA MET A 31 -11.67 -22.77 1.54
C MET A 31 -11.22 -23.11 2.95
N LYS A 32 -11.79 -24.13 3.60
CA LYS A 32 -11.32 -24.57 4.92
C LYS A 32 -9.89 -25.09 4.88
N SER A 33 -9.53 -25.88 3.86
CA SER A 33 -8.15 -26.37 3.71
C SER A 33 -7.14 -25.25 3.49
N THR A 34 -7.47 -24.28 2.63
CA THR A 34 -6.59 -23.13 2.37
C THR A 34 -6.41 -22.26 3.61
N ILE A 35 -7.46 -22.04 4.40
CA ILE A 35 -7.37 -21.35 5.69
C ILE A 35 -6.42 -22.07 6.64
N GLU A 36 -6.47 -23.41 6.71
CA GLU A 36 -5.62 -24.17 7.60
C GLU A 36 -4.14 -24.12 7.18
N ASP A 37 -3.86 -24.16 5.88
CA ASP A 37 -2.51 -23.99 5.38
C ASP A 37 -1.97 -22.58 5.58
N LEU A 38 -2.80 -21.54 5.37
CA LEU A 38 -2.44 -20.16 5.70
C LEU A 38 -2.16 -19.98 7.20
N LYS A 39 -2.90 -20.64 8.08
CA LYS A 39 -2.58 -20.62 9.52
C LYS A 39 -1.22 -21.24 9.81
N LYS A 40 -0.85 -22.34 9.13
CA LYS A 40 0.48 -22.96 9.29
C LYS A 40 1.59 -22.03 8.81
N THR A 41 1.41 -21.36 7.66
CA THR A 41 2.42 -20.42 7.15
C THR A 41 2.57 -19.21 8.07
N ILE A 42 1.47 -18.66 8.59
CA ILE A 42 1.51 -17.57 9.59
C ILE A 42 2.31 -18.01 10.82
N ARG A 43 2.02 -19.18 11.40
CA ARG A 43 2.78 -19.70 12.56
C ARG A 43 4.28 -19.87 12.24
N SER A 44 4.60 -20.36 11.04
CA SER A 44 5.99 -20.51 10.60
C SER A 44 6.71 -19.16 10.47
N LEU A 45 6.02 -18.14 9.94
CA LEU A 45 6.59 -16.79 9.79
C LEU A 45 6.74 -16.10 11.15
N GLU A 46 5.78 -16.27 12.06
CA GLU A 46 5.88 -15.79 13.44
C GLU A 46 7.09 -16.40 14.15
N GLN A 47 7.35 -17.69 13.97
CA GLN A 47 8.53 -18.35 14.54
C GLN A 47 9.82 -17.81 13.92
N ALA A 48 9.88 -17.68 12.60
CA ALA A 48 11.05 -17.12 11.91
C ALA A 48 11.35 -15.67 12.35
N LEU A 49 10.33 -14.86 12.61
CA LEU A 49 10.46 -13.51 13.16
C LEU A 49 11.02 -13.52 14.59
N LYS A 50 10.55 -14.44 15.45
CA LYS A 50 11.09 -14.60 16.80
C LYS A 50 12.56 -15.01 16.77
N ASP A 51 12.91 -16.00 15.95
CA ASP A 51 14.28 -16.49 15.82
C ASP A 51 15.21 -15.39 15.29
N LYS A 52 14.76 -14.62 14.28
CA LYS A 52 15.48 -13.44 13.80
C LYS A 52 15.62 -12.35 14.86
N GLY A 53 14.62 -12.16 15.73
CA GLY A 53 14.69 -11.28 16.89
C GLY A 53 15.78 -11.69 17.88
N VAL A 54 15.90 -12.99 18.15
CA VAL A 54 16.96 -13.55 19.00
C VAL A 54 18.34 -13.39 18.35
N GLU A 55 18.46 -13.68 17.05
CA GLU A 55 19.72 -13.51 16.30
C GLU A 55 20.15 -12.05 16.18
N THR A 56 19.20 -11.12 15.99
CA THR A 56 19.51 -9.69 16.01
C THR A 56 19.93 -9.21 17.39
N ALA A 57 19.35 -9.75 18.47
CA ALA A 57 19.81 -9.45 19.83
C ALA A 57 21.20 -10.03 20.11
N ARG A 58 21.48 -11.26 19.67
CA ARG A 58 22.81 -11.91 19.76
C ARG A 58 23.86 -11.14 18.98
N THR A 59 23.61 -10.81 17.73
CA THR A 59 24.52 -10.00 16.88
C THR A 59 24.71 -8.61 17.46
N LYS A 60 23.68 -7.96 18.00
CA LYS A 60 23.82 -6.67 18.69
C LYS A 60 24.67 -6.78 19.95
N LYS A 61 24.54 -7.86 20.73
CA LYS A 61 25.40 -8.12 21.90
C LYS A 61 26.84 -8.42 21.49
N ALA A 62 27.03 -9.22 20.44
CA ALA A 62 28.34 -9.48 19.85
C ALA A 62 28.99 -8.20 19.33
N LEU A 63 28.26 -7.35 18.60
CA LEU A 63 28.72 -6.05 18.13
C LEU A 63 29.05 -5.11 19.30
N LYS A 64 28.27 -5.11 20.38
CA LYS A 64 28.60 -4.35 21.59
C LYS A 64 29.87 -4.88 22.26
N ASN A 65 30.04 -6.20 22.34
CA ASN A 65 31.26 -6.80 22.90
C ASN A 65 32.48 -6.54 22.02
N VAL A 66 32.32 -6.58 20.69
CA VAL A 66 33.37 -6.21 19.73
C VAL A 66 33.67 -4.72 19.84
N ALA A 67 32.66 -3.85 19.94
CA ALA A 67 32.86 -2.42 20.18
C ALA A 67 33.56 -2.17 21.53
N ALA A 68 33.23 -2.92 22.58
CA ALA A 68 33.91 -2.84 23.88
C ALA A 68 35.33 -3.41 23.84
N LEU A 69 35.59 -4.45 23.04
CA LEU A 69 36.95 -4.95 22.76
C LEU A 69 37.74 -3.94 21.93
N MET A 70 37.11 -3.25 20.99
CA MET A 70 37.70 -2.16 20.20
C MET A 70 37.94 -0.91 21.07
N GLU A 71 37.07 -0.61 22.04
CA GLU A 71 37.27 0.45 23.04
C GLU A 71 38.36 0.09 24.06
N LYS A 72 38.42 -1.17 24.51
CA LYS A 72 39.48 -1.68 25.38
C LYS A 72 40.82 -1.77 24.66
N HIS A 73 40.81 -2.02 23.35
CA HIS A 73 41.99 -1.85 22.51
C HIS A 73 42.30 -0.37 22.18
N ASN A 74 41.54 0.59 22.73
CA ASN A 74 41.80 2.02 22.63
C ASN A 74 42.49 2.60 23.89
N GLU A 75 43.05 1.76 24.75
CA GLU A 75 44.10 2.18 25.69
C GLU A 75 45.34 2.59 24.89
N ARG A 76 45.56 3.91 24.73
CA ARG A 76 46.87 4.47 24.37
C ARG A 76 47.91 3.89 25.32
N GLN A 77 48.79 2.99 24.86
CA GLN A 77 49.99 2.62 25.61
C GLN A 77 50.94 3.84 25.63
N PRO A 78 51.47 4.24 26.81
CA PRO A 78 52.58 5.20 26.88
C PRO A 78 53.84 4.50 26.35
N LEU A 79 54.64 5.10 25.47
CA LEU A 79 55.91 4.50 24.98
C LEU A 79 56.98 4.37 26.09
N PRO A 80 57.71 3.23 26.22
CA PRO A 80 57.34 1.90 25.76
C PRO A 80 56.13 1.46 26.59
N ILE A 81 55.03 1.08 25.97
CA ILE A 81 54.87 0.10 24.90
C ILE A 81 54.21 0.77 23.65
N GLU A 82 54.39 0.19 22.47
CA GLU A 82 54.71 0.78 21.14
C GLU A 82 53.61 1.51 20.27
N PRO A 83 53.99 2.19 19.14
CA PRO A 83 53.43 3.47 18.64
C PRO A 83 52.48 3.45 17.41
N ASP A 84 51.89 4.64 17.12
CA ASP A 84 51.43 5.32 15.85
C ASP A 84 51.86 4.73 14.47
N PRO A 85 51.46 5.20 13.24
CA PRO A 85 50.33 5.98 12.67
C PRO A 85 49.83 5.40 11.28
N GLU A 86 48.89 6.07 10.58
CA GLU A 86 48.74 6.18 9.09
C GLU A 86 48.78 4.97 8.11
N PHE A 87 47.73 4.90 7.24
CA PHE A 87 47.83 4.72 5.75
C PHE A 87 47.41 3.39 5.05
N THR A 88 46.82 3.60 3.86
CA THR A 88 46.28 2.74 2.77
C THR A 88 47.30 1.79 2.07
N PRO A 89 47.13 1.24 0.83
CA PRO A 89 46.01 0.73 -0.01
C PRO A 89 46.35 -0.66 -0.64
N LYS A 90 45.54 -1.25 -1.56
CA LYS A 90 45.98 -1.53 -2.97
C LYS A 90 45.00 -2.31 -3.87
N ALA A 91 45.12 -1.95 -5.15
CA ALA A 91 44.41 -2.32 -6.39
C ALA A 91 44.70 -3.76 -6.88
N GLU A 92 44.20 -4.34 -7.99
CA GLU A 92 43.54 -3.87 -9.22
C GLU A 92 42.92 -5.11 -9.94
N LYS A 93 41.84 -4.98 -10.74
CA LYS A 93 41.30 -6.10 -11.58
C LYS A 93 41.13 -5.67 -13.04
N THR A 94 41.44 -6.60 -13.95
CA THR A 94 41.53 -6.44 -15.41
C THR A 94 40.21 -6.02 -16.09
N LYS A 95 40.34 -5.28 -17.20
CA LYS A 95 39.25 -4.68 -17.98
C LYS A 95 38.45 -5.73 -18.78
N TYR A 96 37.13 -5.66 -18.64
CA TYR A 96 36.15 -6.57 -19.24
C TYR A 96 35.57 -6.04 -20.57
N ASP A 97 35.34 -6.91 -21.55
CA ASP A 97 34.82 -6.57 -22.90
C ASP A 97 33.34 -6.15 -22.86
N PRO A 98 32.99 -4.88 -23.17
CA PRO A 98 31.63 -4.34 -22.98
C PRO A 98 30.52 -5.09 -23.72
N LYS A 99 30.80 -5.72 -24.87
CA LYS A 99 29.76 -6.35 -25.72
C LYS A 99 29.38 -7.77 -25.31
N SER A 100 30.16 -8.38 -24.43
CA SER A 100 29.87 -9.72 -23.88
C SER A 100 28.82 -9.71 -22.77
N ARG A 101 28.41 -8.51 -22.30
CA ARG A 101 27.28 -8.33 -21.38
C ARG A 101 25.97 -8.32 -22.15
N GLY A 102 25.66 -9.43 -22.82
CA GLY A 102 24.28 -9.72 -23.16
C GLY A 102 23.44 -9.76 -21.88
N ASN A 103 22.15 -9.42 -21.96
CA ASN A 103 21.24 -9.76 -20.89
C ASN A 103 21.28 -11.29 -20.73
N ASN A 104 21.88 -11.80 -19.65
CA ASN A 104 22.20 -13.19 -19.30
C ASN A 104 20.97 -14.13 -19.25
N GLY A 105 20.11 -14.10 -20.27
CA GLY A 105 18.80 -14.71 -20.23
C GLY A 105 17.89 -14.17 -19.11
N ALA A 106 18.22 -13.02 -18.50
CA ALA A 106 17.44 -12.51 -17.38
C ALA A 106 16.07 -12.06 -17.90
N ARG A 107 15.05 -12.80 -17.49
CA ARG A 107 13.65 -12.46 -17.73
C ARG A 107 13.20 -11.46 -16.68
N ARG A 108 12.31 -10.56 -17.06
CA ARG A 108 11.70 -9.61 -16.12
C ARG A 108 10.82 -10.41 -15.16
N LEU A 109 10.91 -10.10 -13.87
CA LEU A 109 10.01 -10.68 -12.87
C LEU A 109 8.62 -10.12 -13.11
N GLU A 110 7.63 -10.99 -13.26
CA GLU A 110 6.24 -10.61 -13.44
C GLU A 110 5.48 -10.77 -12.12
N HIS A 111 4.71 -9.73 -11.75
CA HIS A 111 3.94 -9.66 -10.52
C HIS A 111 2.48 -9.97 -10.83
N MET A 112 2.18 -11.26 -10.97
CA MET A 112 0.83 -11.78 -11.24
C MET A 112 -0.17 -11.43 -10.11
N GLU A 113 0.34 -10.97 -8.97
CA GLU A 113 -0.44 -10.52 -7.81
C GLU A 113 -1.07 -9.12 -7.97
N CYS A 114 -0.72 -8.34 -9.01
CA CYS A 114 -1.24 -6.97 -9.20
C CYS A 114 -2.55 -6.93 -10.00
N GLU A 115 -3.43 -5.95 -9.73
CA GLU A 115 -4.64 -5.69 -10.54
C GLU A 115 -4.24 -5.31 -11.99
N GLU A 116 -4.74 -6.06 -12.96
CA GLU A 116 -4.42 -5.85 -14.37
C GLU A 116 -5.46 -4.97 -15.07
N ARG A 117 -5.01 -3.84 -15.62
CA ARG A 117 -5.83 -2.99 -16.50
C ARG A 117 -5.29 -3.05 -17.93
N VAL A 118 -6.02 -3.73 -18.81
CA VAL A 118 -5.66 -3.87 -20.23
C VAL A 118 -6.24 -2.71 -21.03
N ILE A 119 -5.36 -1.86 -21.55
CA ILE A 119 -5.72 -0.72 -22.40
C ILE A 119 -5.28 -1.03 -23.83
N VAL A 120 -6.24 -1.23 -24.73
CA VAL A 120 -5.97 -1.45 -26.16
C VAL A 120 -5.75 -0.08 -26.81
N VAL A 121 -4.54 0.15 -27.31
CA VAL A 121 -4.14 1.41 -27.95
C VAL A 121 -4.17 1.23 -29.47
N ALA A 122 -5.11 1.89 -30.15
CA ALA A 122 -5.18 1.92 -31.61
C ALA A 122 -4.35 3.09 -32.19
N PRO A 123 -3.77 2.96 -33.40
CA PRO A 123 -3.11 4.08 -34.06
C PRO A 123 -4.13 5.19 -34.37
N GLN A 124 -3.84 6.42 -33.93
CA GLN A 124 -4.72 7.58 -34.14
C GLN A 124 -4.22 8.43 -35.32
N GLY A 125 -5.14 8.95 -36.13
CA GLY A 125 -4.82 9.92 -37.21
C GLY A 125 -4.24 9.33 -38.50
N VAL A 126 -4.30 8.01 -38.68
CA VAL A 126 -3.85 7.32 -39.90
C VAL A 126 -5.05 6.63 -40.53
N ASP A 127 -5.24 6.80 -41.84
CA ASP A 127 -6.25 6.04 -42.58
C ASP A 127 -5.78 4.58 -42.70
N LEU A 128 -6.58 3.67 -42.15
CA LEU A 128 -6.28 2.24 -42.08
C LEU A 128 -6.96 1.47 -43.22
N ALA A 129 -7.55 2.14 -44.20
CA ALA A 129 -8.18 1.50 -45.36
C ALA A 129 -7.20 0.57 -46.10
N GLY A 130 -7.52 -0.74 -46.12
CA GLY A 130 -6.71 -1.77 -46.78
C GLY A 130 -5.57 -2.37 -45.93
N ALA A 131 -5.34 -1.87 -44.71
CA ALA A 131 -4.33 -2.41 -43.82
C ALA A 131 -4.77 -3.74 -43.18
N ARG A 132 -3.87 -4.73 -43.10
CA ARG A 132 -4.10 -6.01 -42.43
C ARG A 132 -3.49 -6.00 -41.02
N PHE A 133 -4.29 -6.36 -40.03
CA PHE A 133 -3.81 -6.55 -38.66
C PHE A 133 -2.77 -7.68 -38.59
N LEU A 134 -1.65 -7.42 -37.91
CA LEU A 134 -0.54 -8.37 -37.77
C LEU A 134 -0.56 -9.09 -36.41
N ARG A 135 -0.33 -8.34 -35.32
CA ARG A 135 -0.34 -8.84 -33.93
C ARG A 135 -0.40 -7.69 -32.94
N TYR A 136 -0.81 -7.98 -31.71
CA TYR A 136 -0.60 -7.07 -30.58
C TYR A 136 0.83 -7.20 -30.02
N GLN A 137 1.40 -6.09 -29.55
CA GLN A 137 2.65 -6.07 -28.81
C GLN A 137 2.35 -5.61 -27.38
N THR A 138 2.67 -6.46 -26.40
CA THR A 138 2.36 -6.20 -24.98
C THR A 138 3.45 -5.37 -24.31
N SER A 139 3.04 -4.42 -23.49
CA SER A 139 3.91 -3.63 -22.62
C SER A 139 3.25 -3.52 -21.24
N ILE A 140 3.92 -4.03 -20.20
CA ILE A 140 3.37 -4.15 -18.83
C ILE A 140 3.92 -3.03 -17.95
N ARG A 141 3.05 -2.41 -17.13
CA ARG A 141 3.38 -1.36 -16.15
C ARG A 141 2.63 -1.62 -14.83
N TYR A 142 3.34 -1.77 -13.71
CA TYR A 142 2.72 -1.88 -12.38
C TYR A 142 2.41 -0.50 -11.78
N ARG A 143 1.25 -0.33 -11.17
CA ARG A 143 0.77 0.95 -10.60
C ARG A 143 0.08 0.72 -9.25
N VAL A 144 0.31 1.60 -8.29
CA VAL A 144 -0.33 1.60 -6.95
C VAL A 144 -1.36 2.73 -6.90
N GLU A 145 -2.59 2.48 -6.45
CA GLU A 145 -3.64 3.51 -6.28
C GLU A 145 -4.25 3.52 -4.85
N PRO A 146 -3.73 4.35 -3.91
CA PRO A 146 -4.35 4.57 -2.59
C PRO A 146 -4.51 6.06 -2.20
N MET A 147 -5.52 6.36 -1.36
CA MET A 147 -5.68 7.61 -0.57
C MET A 147 -5.36 8.92 -1.30
N LYS A 148 -6.18 9.26 -2.30
CA LYS A 148 -6.11 10.55 -2.97
C LYS A 148 -6.91 11.60 -2.19
N ILE A 149 -6.29 12.72 -1.89
CA ILE A 149 -7.00 13.88 -1.34
C ILE A 149 -7.62 14.66 -2.51
N ILE A 150 -8.94 14.78 -2.49
CA ILE A 150 -9.71 15.48 -3.50
C ILE A 150 -10.10 16.84 -2.93
N LYS A 151 -9.70 17.91 -3.61
CA LYS A 151 -10.20 19.24 -3.33
C LYS A 151 -11.54 19.41 -4.04
N GLU A 152 -12.64 19.27 -3.29
CA GLU A 152 -13.97 19.57 -3.80
C GLU A 152 -14.25 21.07 -3.69
N ILE A 153 -14.74 21.69 -4.77
CA ILE A 153 -15.04 23.13 -4.82
C ILE A 153 -16.52 23.29 -5.19
N HIS A 154 -17.35 23.60 -4.20
CA HIS A 154 -18.76 23.92 -4.42
C HIS A 154 -18.91 25.39 -4.80
N LYS A 155 -19.16 25.65 -6.09
CA LYS A 155 -19.55 27.00 -6.55
C LYS A 155 -21.04 27.19 -6.32
N VAL A 156 -21.39 27.81 -5.20
CA VAL A 156 -22.77 28.15 -4.88
C VAL A 156 -23.19 29.33 -5.75
N ALA A 157 -24.23 29.13 -6.57
CA ALA A 157 -24.82 30.21 -7.34
C ALA A 157 -25.66 31.12 -6.42
N LEU A 158 -25.53 32.43 -6.62
CA LEU A 158 -26.36 33.45 -5.98
C LEU A 158 -27.17 34.15 -7.06
N TYR A 159 -28.47 34.25 -6.85
CA TYR A 159 -29.41 34.94 -7.72
C TYR A 159 -30.06 36.08 -6.95
N SER A 160 -30.26 37.21 -7.62
CA SER A 160 -31.05 38.32 -7.07
C SER A 160 -32.41 38.31 -7.75
N LYS A 161 -33.48 38.27 -6.94
CA LYS A 161 -34.86 38.40 -7.41
C LYS A 161 -35.61 39.32 -6.46
N ASP A 162 -36.19 40.39 -7.00
CA ASP A 162 -37.03 41.34 -6.26
C ASP A 162 -36.35 41.89 -4.97
N GLY A 163 -35.05 42.20 -5.06
CA GLY A 163 -34.26 42.71 -3.93
C GLY A 163 -33.84 41.64 -2.90
N THR A 164 -34.22 40.38 -3.10
CA THR A 164 -33.85 39.25 -2.23
C THR A 164 -32.77 38.40 -2.90
N ILE A 165 -31.75 38.00 -2.15
CA ILE A 165 -30.69 37.10 -2.61
C ILE A 165 -31.10 35.66 -2.31
N ILE A 166 -31.15 34.84 -3.36
CA ILE A 166 -31.43 33.41 -3.30
C ILE A 166 -30.10 32.69 -3.58
N SER A 167 -29.62 31.87 -2.65
CA SER A 167 -28.38 31.10 -2.81
C SER A 167 -28.63 29.60 -2.69
N GLY A 168 -27.81 28.81 -3.41
CA GLY A 168 -27.75 27.37 -3.20
C GLY A 168 -27.21 27.01 -1.81
N LYS A 169 -27.49 25.80 -1.32
CA LYS A 169 -26.97 25.31 -0.04
C LYS A 169 -25.71 24.47 -0.26
N ALA A 170 -24.58 24.90 0.31
CA ALA A 170 -23.35 24.11 0.33
C ALA A 170 -23.45 22.94 1.34
N PRO A 171 -22.61 21.89 1.18
CA PRO A 171 -22.51 20.83 2.18
C PRO A 171 -22.16 21.36 3.57
N VAL A 172 -22.66 20.69 4.59
CA VAL A 172 -22.40 21.04 5.99
C VAL A 172 -20.98 20.62 6.35
N THR A 173 -20.20 21.52 6.93
CA THR A 173 -18.87 21.19 7.42
C THR A 173 -18.96 20.60 8.84
N PRO A 174 -18.18 19.55 9.14
CA PRO A 174 -18.24 18.87 10.43
C PRO A 174 -17.63 19.71 11.56
N LEU A 175 -16.70 20.62 11.23
CA LEU A 175 -16.02 21.49 12.18
C LEU A 175 -16.18 22.95 11.75
N GLN A 176 -16.50 23.81 12.71
CA GLN A 176 -16.60 25.25 12.48
C GLN A 176 -15.25 25.82 12.04
N ASN A 177 -15.29 26.70 11.04
CA ASN A 177 -14.12 27.36 10.45
C ASN A 177 -13.06 26.37 9.93
N SER A 178 -13.50 25.23 9.40
CA SER A 178 -12.65 24.21 8.79
C SER A 178 -13.08 23.97 7.34
N ASN A 179 -12.09 23.88 6.45
CA ASN A 179 -12.29 23.44 5.07
C ASN A 179 -12.11 21.92 4.92
N PHE A 180 -11.85 21.21 6.03
CA PHE A 180 -11.65 19.77 6.04
C PHE A 180 -12.97 19.05 6.27
N ASP A 181 -13.28 18.15 5.35
CA ASP A 181 -14.41 17.24 5.44
C ASP A 181 -14.21 16.16 6.52
N GLY A 182 -15.30 15.51 6.93
CA GLY A 182 -15.31 14.45 7.94
C GLY A 182 -14.41 13.27 7.53
N SER A 183 -14.35 12.96 6.23
CA SER A 183 -13.46 11.93 5.68
C SER A 183 -11.98 12.21 5.95
N PHE A 184 -11.53 13.47 5.78
CA PHE A 184 -10.14 13.86 6.05
C PHE A 184 -9.81 13.81 7.55
N ILE A 185 -10.76 14.22 8.39
CA ILE A 185 -10.60 14.18 9.85
C ILE A 185 -10.53 12.72 10.33
N ALA A 186 -11.40 11.86 9.81
CA ALA A 186 -11.41 10.43 10.10
C ALA A 186 -10.09 9.78 9.67
N PHE A 187 -9.55 10.12 8.50
CA PHE A 187 -8.22 9.70 8.06
C PHE A 187 -7.14 10.07 9.09
N CYS A 188 -7.10 11.34 9.51
CA CYS A 188 -6.12 11.79 10.50
C CYS A 188 -6.28 11.05 11.84
N ALA A 189 -7.53 10.82 12.28
CA ALA A 189 -7.84 10.12 13.51
C ALA A 189 -7.45 8.64 13.43
N GLN A 190 -7.71 7.98 12.31
CA GLN A 190 -7.30 6.61 12.06
C GLN A 190 -5.78 6.46 12.09
N MET A 191 -5.06 7.33 11.38
CA MET A 191 -3.58 7.33 11.41
C MET A 191 -3.05 7.55 12.83
N HIS A 192 -3.62 8.50 13.56
CA HIS A 192 -3.12 8.85 14.88
C HIS A 192 -3.47 7.82 15.97
N TYR A 193 -4.74 7.43 16.06
CA TYR A 193 -5.24 6.60 17.16
C TYR A 193 -5.18 5.10 16.83
N MET A 194 -5.50 4.68 15.61
CA MET A 194 -5.46 3.25 15.26
C MET A 194 -4.05 2.78 14.95
N TYR A 195 -3.32 3.54 14.12
CA TYR A 195 -1.96 3.18 13.72
C TYR A 195 -0.88 3.76 14.64
N SER A 196 -1.26 4.44 15.73
CA SER A 196 -0.33 5.09 16.68
C SER A 196 0.70 5.98 15.99
N MET A 197 0.34 6.56 14.83
CA MET A 197 1.26 7.35 14.03
C MET A 197 1.44 8.73 14.69
N PRO A 198 2.66 9.19 14.95
CA PRO A 198 2.89 10.54 15.46
C PRO A 198 2.46 11.56 14.40
N MET A 199 1.87 12.68 14.82
CA MET A 199 1.34 13.71 13.90
C MET A 199 2.36 14.22 12.87
N ASN A 200 3.65 14.25 13.25
CA ASN A 200 4.74 14.58 12.32
C ASN A 200 4.83 13.59 11.16
N ARG A 201 4.70 12.30 11.44
CA ARG A 201 4.74 11.25 10.41
C ARG A 201 3.49 11.26 9.54
N ILE A 202 2.33 11.62 10.10
CA ILE A 202 1.10 11.85 9.31
C ILE A 202 1.31 13.03 8.36
N ALA A 203 1.85 14.14 8.85
CA ALA A 203 2.15 15.30 8.02
C ALA A 203 3.17 14.99 6.92
N SER A 204 4.23 14.23 7.24
CA SER A 204 5.21 13.76 6.25
C SER A 204 4.56 12.86 5.20
N TRP A 205 3.76 11.88 5.62
CA TRP A 205 3.06 10.99 4.69
C TRP A 205 2.10 11.74 3.77
N LEU A 206 1.36 12.72 4.30
CA LEU A 206 0.49 13.58 3.48
C LEU A 206 1.30 14.43 2.50
N ALA A 207 2.45 14.95 2.93
CA ALA A 207 3.36 15.67 2.05
C ALA A 207 3.92 14.77 0.94
N ASP A 208 4.18 13.49 1.21
CA ASP A 208 4.57 12.49 0.22
C ASP A 208 3.44 12.18 -0.79
N ASN A 209 2.19 12.52 -0.45
CA ASN A 209 1.00 12.41 -1.30
C ASN A 209 0.50 13.80 -1.78
N ASP A 210 1.43 14.73 -2.00
CA ASP A 210 1.17 16.09 -2.54
C ASP A 210 0.24 16.97 -1.69
N PHE A 211 0.05 16.66 -0.41
CA PHE A 211 -0.79 17.42 0.51
C PHE A 211 0.00 17.93 1.71
N ARG A 212 0.53 19.15 1.61
CA ARG A 212 1.27 19.78 2.71
C ARG A 212 0.33 20.33 3.76
N ILE A 213 0.48 19.86 4.99
CA ILE A 213 -0.27 20.34 6.15
C ILE A 213 0.66 20.45 7.36
N GLY A 214 0.45 21.46 8.20
CA GLY A 214 1.23 21.64 9.42
C GLY A 214 0.81 20.64 10.51
N ARG A 215 1.77 20.16 11.29
CA ARG A 215 1.53 19.33 12.49
C ARG A 215 0.48 19.94 13.42
N GLY A 216 0.55 21.27 13.62
CA GLY A 216 -0.40 22.01 14.45
C GLY A 216 -1.83 21.95 13.93
N THR A 217 -2.02 21.97 12.60
CA THR A 217 -3.33 21.84 11.97
C THR A 217 -3.91 20.44 12.19
N ILE A 218 -3.11 19.38 12.02
CA ILE A 218 -3.53 18.00 12.31
C ILE A 218 -3.94 17.87 13.78
N GLY A 219 -3.10 18.36 14.71
CA GLY A 219 -3.40 18.32 16.14
C GLY A 219 -4.68 19.10 16.50
N GLY A 220 -4.88 20.27 15.88
CA GLY A 220 -6.09 21.07 16.06
C GLY A 220 -7.35 20.39 15.54
N LEU A 221 -7.27 19.71 14.38
CA LEU A 221 -8.38 18.92 13.84
C LEU A 221 -8.75 17.76 14.77
N LEU A 222 -7.74 17.02 15.24
CA LEU A 222 -7.95 15.90 16.16
C LEU A 222 -8.54 16.37 17.50
N SER A 223 -8.02 17.45 18.07
CA SER A 223 -8.56 18.01 19.32
C SER A 223 -10.02 18.43 19.17
N LYS A 224 -10.37 19.12 18.08
CA LYS A 224 -11.77 19.50 17.79
C LYS A 224 -12.65 18.27 17.57
N ALA A 225 -12.16 17.27 16.85
CA ALA A 225 -12.90 16.02 16.62
C ALA A 225 -13.16 15.28 17.94
N THR A 226 -12.18 15.16 18.82
CA THR A 226 -12.34 14.56 20.15
C THR A 226 -13.38 15.31 20.99
N ALA A 227 -13.40 16.65 20.92
CA ALA A 227 -14.42 17.44 21.62
C ALA A 227 -15.83 17.16 21.09
N VAL A 228 -15.99 16.93 19.79
CA VAL A 228 -17.27 16.50 19.20
C VAL A 228 -17.63 15.10 19.68
N PHE A 229 -16.71 14.14 19.62
CA PHE A 229 -16.95 12.76 20.06
C PHE A 229 -17.29 12.66 21.55
N SER A 230 -16.73 13.53 22.39
CA SER A 230 -17.04 13.56 23.83
C SER A 230 -18.45 14.07 24.17
N ARG A 231 -19.16 14.64 23.18
CA ARG A 231 -20.52 15.20 23.34
C ARG A 231 -21.60 14.34 22.68
N LEU A 232 -21.20 13.24 22.03
CA LEU A 232 -22.09 12.22 21.48
C LEU A 232 -22.39 11.17 22.55
#